data_AF-A0A4R1MS49-F1
#
_entry.id   AF-A0A4R1MS49-F1
#
_cell.length_a   1.000
_cell.length_b   1.000
_cell.length_c   1.000
_cell.angle_alpha   90.00
_cell.angle_beta   90.00
_cell.angle_gamma   90.00
#
_symmetry.space_group_name_H-M   'P 1'
#
loop_
_entity.id
_entity.type
_entity.pdbx_description
1 polymer ?
#
loop_
_entity_poly.entity_id
_entity_poly.type
_entity_poly.pdbx_seq_one_letter_code
_entity_poly.pdbx_strand_id
1 'polypeptide(L)' 'MSQTKEPAKGKPDDIEHPQPATHSDNEKSKLPERDDEGRDQSPADRPGKKPGEGEPSVS' A
#
# COMPACT_ATOMS: atom_id res chain seq x y z
N MET A 1 23.27 -0.98 -5.80
CA MET A 1 21.83 -1.35 -5.83
C MET A 1 21.23 -0.51 -6.96
N SER A 2 20.72 -1.01 -8.08
CA SER A 2 20.23 -2.33 -8.46
C SER A 2 20.42 -2.49 -9.98
N GLN A 3 20.84 -3.67 -10.42
CA GLN A 3 20.90 -4.02 -11.84
C GLN A 3 19.47 -4.23 -12.35
N THR A 4 18.98 -3.38 -13.24
CA THR A 4 17.75 -3.60 -14.01
C THR A 4 18.01 -4.70 -15.02
N LYS A 5 17.60 -5.93 -14.68
CA LYS A 5 17.66 -7.08 -15.58
C LYS A 5 16.42 -7.04 -16.48
N GLU A 6 16.59 -6.59 -17.73
CA GLU A 6 15.55 -6.70 -18.74
C GLU A 6 15.19 -8.19 -18.95
N PRO A 7 13.89 -8.56 -18.98
CA PRO A 7 13.50 -9.91 -19.33
C PRO A 7 13.79 -10.15 -20.82
N ALA A 8 14.52 -11.22 -21.10
CA ALA A 8 14.85 -11.65 -22.46
C ALA A 8 13.56 -11.99 -23.21
N LYS A 9 13.15 -11.09 -24.10
CA LYS A 9 12.01 -11.24 -25.01
C LYS A 9 12.36 -12.28 -26.08
N GLY A 10 12.18 -13.57 -25.78
CA GLY A 10 12.49 -14.62 -26.76
C GLY A 10 12.41 -16.07 -26.31
N LYS A 11 11.87 -16.39 -25.12
CA LYS A 11 11.65 -17.78 -24.72
C LYS A 11 10.15 -18.08 -24.79
N PRO A 12 9.73 -19.23 -25.35
CA PRO A 12 8.32 -19.65 -25.24
C PRO A 12 7.98 -19.75 -23.75
N ASP A 13 6.79 -19.27 -23.37
CA ASP A 13 6.34 -19.27 -21.99
C ASP A 13 6.35 -20.72 -21.46
N ASP A 14 7.27 -21.01 -20.54
CA ASP A 14 7.29 -22.26 -19.81
C ASP A 14 6.05 -22.28 -18.91
N ILE A 15 5.04 -23.09 -19.28
CA ILE A 15 3.76 -23.19 -18.57
C ILE A 15 3.98 -23.72 -17.13
N GLU A 16 5.03 -24.51 -16.90
CA GLU A 16 5.35 -25.02 -15.56
C GLU A 16 5.99 -23.94 -14.67
N HIS A 17 6.68 -22.96 -15.26
CA HIS A 17 7.33 -21.87 -14.56
C HIS A 17 7.11 -20.53 -15.27
N PRO A 18 5.87 -20.02 -15.25
CA PRO A 18 5.54 -18.77 -15.95
C PRO A 18 6.42 -17.65 -15.42
N GLN A 19 6.95 -16.84 -16.34
CA GLN A 19 7.79 -15.72 -15.95
C GLN A 19 6.93 -14.66 -15.24
N PRO A 20 7.42 -14.06 -14.14
CA PRO A 20 6.71 -12.99 -13.48
C PRO A 20 6.59 -11.79 -14.42
N ALA A 21 5.43 -11.11 -14.39
CA ALA A 21 5.22 -9.90 -15.16
C ALA A 21 6.18 -8.80 -14.70
N THR A 22 6.81 -8.12 -15.66
CA THR A 22 7.65 -6.95 -15.38
C THR A 22 6.86 -5.68 -15.58
N HIS A 23 6.72 -4.87 -14.52
CA HIS A 23 6.11 -3.55 -14.57
C HIS A 23 7.18 -2.46 -14.69
N SER A 24 6.82 -1.32 -15.30
CA SER A 24 7.72 -0.18 -15.44
C SER A 24 7.40 0.87 -14.38
N ASP A 25 8.19 0.95 -13.32
CA ASP A 25 7.99 1.91 -12.22
C ASP A 25 8.58 3.29 -12.55
N ASN A 26 8.28 3.81 -13.74
CA ASN A 26 8.69 5.14 -14.18
C ASN A 26 7.68 6.23 -13.77
N GLU A 27 7.95 7.50 -14.08
CA GLU A 27 7.06 8.61 -13.72
C GLU A 27 5.62 8.47 -14.26
N LYS A 28 5.42 7.75 -15.37
CA LYS A 28 4.08 7.47 -15.94
C LYS A 28 3.32 6.39 -15.15
N SER A 29 4.00 5.57 -14.36
CA SER A 29 3.38 4.57 -13.50
C SER A 29 3.13 5.07 -12.08
N LYS A 30 3.54 6.29 -11.75
CA LYS A 30 3.24 6.88 -10.44
C LYS A 30 1.72 7.03 -10.32
N LEU A 31 1.16 6.48 -9.24
CA LEU A 31 -0.23 6.71 -8.89
C LEU A 31 -0.45 8.22 -8.66
N PRO A 32 -1.62 8.77 -9.02
CA PRO A 32 -1.97 10.15 -8.70
C PRO A 32 -1.83 10.43 -7.21
N GLU A 33 -1.63 11.71 -6.88
CA GLU A 33 -1.65 12.15 -5.49
C GLU A 33 -2.97 11.73 -4.86
N ARG A 34 -2.89 11.16 -3.66
CA ARG A 34 -4.07 10.76 -2.90
C ARG A 34 -4.36 11.85 -1.89
N ASP A 35 -5.51 12.51 -2.03
CA ASP A 35 -6.01 13.48 -1.05
C ASP A 35 -6.52 12.76 0.22
N ASP A 36 -5.62 12.06 0.91
CA ASP A 36 -5.93 11.30 2.12
C ASP A 36 -6.06 12.20 3.36
N GLU A 37 -5.56 13.45 3.32
CA GLU A 37 -5.58 14.41 4.45
C GLU A 37 -7.00 14.78 4.92
N GLY A 38 -7.97 14.79 4.00
CA GLY A 38 -9.38 15.08 4.27
C GLY A 38 -10.29 13.87 4.24
N ARG A 39 -9.76 12.65 4.07
CA ARG A 39 -10.60 11.45 4.08
C ARG A 39 -11.18 11.29 5.47
N ASP A 40 -12.51 11.12 5.51
CA ASP A 40 -13.24 10.69 6.69
C ASP A 40 -12.59 9.42 7.23
N GLN A 41 -11.73 9.58 8.23
CA GLN A 41 -11.20 8.47 9.01
C GLN A 41 -12.39 7.77 9.64
N SER A 42 -12.38 6.44 9.64
CA SER A 42 -13.44 5.68 10.30
C SER A 42 -13.53 6.17 11.74
N PRO A 43 -14.73 6.31 12.34
CA PRO A 43 -14.86 6.62 13.76
C PRO A 43 -14.11 5.62 14.67
N ALA A 44 -13.79 4.42 14.15
CA ALA A 44 -12.96 3.42 14.82
C ALA A 44 -11.44 3.68 14.74
N ASP A 45 -10.97 4.51 13.80
CA ASP A 45 -9.55 4.89 13.66
C ASP A 45 -9.13 5.95 14.68
N ARG A 46 -10.10 6.60 15.34
CA ARG A 46 -9.86 7.49 16.47
C ARG A 46 -9.88 6.67 17.77
N PRO A 47 -8.92 6.86 18.69
CA PRO A 47 -9.03 6.30 20.03
C PRO A 47 -10.37 6.75 20.63
N GLY A 48 -11.10 5.84 21.25
CA GLY A 48 -12.48 6.10 21.70
C GLY A 48 -12.60 7.21 22.75
N LYS A 49 -12.95 6.84 23.99
CA LYS A 49 -13.11 7.81 25.07
C LYS A 49 -11.76 8.35 25.51
N LYS A 50 -11.70 9.66 25.82
CA LYS A 50 -10.50 10.25 26.41
C LYS A 50 -10.20 9.57 27.76
N PRO A 51 -8.93 9.45 28.17
CA PRO A 51 -8.62 9.02 29.54
C PRO A 51 -9.42 9.85 30.55
N GLY A 52 -10.20 9.20 31.42
CA GLY A 52 -11.10 9.83 32.38
C GLY A 52 -12.58 9.96 31.95
N GLU A 53 -12.96 9.70 30.70
CA GLU A 53 -14.37 9.59 30.31
C GLU A 53 -14.89 8.16 30.54
N GLY A 54 -15.55 7.93 31.67
CA GLY A 54 -16.17 6.64 32.03
C GLY A 54 -15.54 5.94 33.24
N GLU A 55 -14.49 6.53 33.83
CA GLU A 55 -13.95 6.06 35.09
C GLU A 55 -14.88 6.50 36.24
N PRO A 56 -15.36 5.58 37.09
CA PRO A 56 -16.14 5.97 38.26
C PRO A 56 -15.25 6.77 39.21
N SER A 57 -15.76 7.90 39.72
CA SER A 57 -15.05 8.70 40.73
C SER A 57 -14.80 7.84 41.97
N VAL A 58 -13.52 7.58 42.24
CA VAL A 58 -13.11 7.00 43.52
C VAL A 58 -13.00 8.14 44.54
N SER A 59 -13.89 8.11 45.53
CA SER A 59 -13.87 8.99 46.70
C SER A 59 -13.12 8.35 47.86
#